data_AF-A0A2P2IN38-F1
#
_entry.id   AF-A0A2P2IN38-F1
#
_cell.length_a   1.000
_cell.length_b   1.000
_cell.length_c   1.000
_cell.angle_alpha   90.00
_cell.angle_beta   90.00
_cell.angle_gamma   90.00
#
_symmetry.space_group_name_H-M   'P 1'
#
loop_
_entity.id
_entity.type
_entity.pdbx_description
1 polymer ?
#
loop_
_entity_poly.entity_id
_entity_poly.type
_entity_poly.pdbx_seq_one_letter_code
_entity_poly.pdbx_strand_id
1 'polypeptide(L)'
;MSSRHDTAMIFTCKVCETRSIKTICRQSYEKGVVVAHCSGCNNLHLIADRLGLFGEPGSVEEFLAGRGEEVKKGSIETLNLTLDDLAGKKVLKD
;
A
#
# COMPACT_ATOMS: atom_id res chain seq x y z
N MET A 1 11.12 -9.94 12.86
CA MET A 1 9.99 -9.05 12.47
C MET A 1 9.64 -8.19 13.67
N SER A 2 9.61 -6.86 13.55
CA SER A 2 9.25 -5.99 14.68
C SER A 2 7.78 -6.18 15.04
N SER A 3 7.47 -6.29 16.33
CA SER A 3 6.09 -6.40 16.84
C SER A 3 5.19 -5.21 16.46
N ARG A 4 5.79 -4.10 16.02
CA ARG A 4 5.05 -2.91 15.56
C ARG A 4 4.50 -3.07 14.14
N HIS A 5 4.96 -4.01 13.34
CA HIS A 5 4.48 -4.23 11.98
C HIS A 5 3.32 -5.25 12.00
N ASP A 6 2.13 -4.74 12.29
CA ASP A 6 0.90 -5.49 12.56
C ASP A 6 -0.10 -5.50 11.39
N THR A 7 0.20 -4.79 10.30
CA THR A 7 -0.66 -4.70 9.11
C THR A 7 0.10 -5.12 7.86
N ALA A 8 -0.54 -5.88 6.96
CA ALA A 8 0.02 -6.21 5.65
C ALA A 8 -0.60 -5.33 4.56
N MET A 9 0.25 -4.83 3.66
CA MET A 9 -0.16 -4.04 2.49
C MET A 9 0.37 -4.71 1.23
N ILE A 10 -0.50 -4.86 0.24
CA ILE A 10 -0.15 -5.29 -1.11
C ILE A 10 -0.30 -4.10 -2.04
N PHE A 11 0.74 -3.74 -2.77
CA PHE A 11 0.67 -2.65 -3.74
C PHE A 11 1.46 -2.99 -5.01
N THR A 12 1.13 -2.28 -6.09
CA THR A 12 1.86 -2.36 -7.36
C THR A 12 2.49 -1.01 -7.65
N CYS A 13 3.80 -0.98 -7.83
CA CYS A 13 4.53 0.22 -8.20
C CYS A 13 4.09 0.69 -9.59
N LYS A 14 3.59 1.91 -9.74
CA LYS A 14 3.19 2.47 -11.04
C LYS A 14 4.36 2.88 -11.94
N VAL A 15 5.59 2.88 -11.41
CA VAL A 15 6.81 3.21 -12.17
C VAL A 15 7.36 1.98 -12.90
N CYS A 16 7.44 0.85 -12.20
CA CYS A 16 8.08 -0.38 -12.71
C CYS A 16 7.17 -1.61 -12.71
N GLU A 17 5.89 -1.46 -12.37
CA GLU A 17 4.88 -2.52 -12.31
C GLU A 17 5.19 -3.67 -11.34
N THR A 18 6.25 -3.55 -10.53
CA THR A 18 6.60 -4.55 -9.52
C THR A 18 5.53 -4.57 -8.43
N ARG A 19 4.92 -5.74 -8.23
CA ARG A 19 3.97 -6.01 -7.16
C ARG A 19 4.71 -6.47 -5.91
N SER A 20 4.37 -5.88 -4.77
CA SER A 20 5.09 -6.09 -3.52
C SER A 20 4.12 -6.25 -2.36
N ILE A 21 4.47 -7.13 -1.42
CA ILE A 21 3.83 -7.23 -0.11
C ILE A 21 4.78 -6.63 0.92
N LYS A 22 4.28 -5.73 1.75
CA LYS A 22 5.03 -5.12 2.85
C LYS A 22 4.22 -5.23 4.14
N THR A 23 4.89 -5.51 5.24
CA THR A 23 4.28 -5.29 6.56
C THR A 23 4.55 -3.86 6.98
N ILE A 24 3.60 -3.24 7.66
CA ILE A 24 3.63 -1.84 8.11
C ILE A 24 3.06 -1.75 9.53
N CYS A 25 3.39 -0.67 10.23
CA CYS A 25 2.78 -0.36 11.52
C CYS A 25 1.49 0.43 11.33
N ARG A 26 0.37 -0.09 11.83
CA ARG A 26 -0.93 0.57 11.75
C ARG A 26 -0.91 1.97 12.35
N GLN A 27 -0.28 2.14 13.51
CA GLN A 27 -0.16 3.45 14.16
C GLN A 27 0.61 4.45 13.29
N SER A 28 1.65 4.00 12.58
CA SER A 28 2.41 4.88 11.67
C SER A 28 1.59 5.23 10.42
N TYR A 29 0.77 4.32 9.93
CA TYR A 29 -0.13 4.57 8.80
C TYR A 29 -1.25 5.58 9.16
N GLU A 30 -1.84 5.43 10.35
CA GLU A 30 -2.97 6.24 10.82
C GLU A 30 -2.54 7.61 11.36
N LYS A 31 -1.32 7.74 11.93
CA LYS A 31 -0.90 8.95 12.66
C LYS A 31 0.51 9.46 12.31
N GLY A 32 1.24 8.76 11.45
CA GLY A 32 2.62 9.07 11.15
C GLY A 32 2.90 9.06 9.65
N VAL A 33 4.10 8.61 9.30
CA VAL A 33 4.56 8.51 7.91
C VAL A 33 4.98 7.08 7.61
N VAL A 34 4.55 6.57 6.46
CA VAL A 34 4.91 5.25 5.94
C VAL A 34 5.50 5.41 4.55
N VAL A 35 6.72 4.90 4.38
CA VAL A 35 7.44 4.88 3.12
C VAL A 35 7.82 3.43 2.80
N ALA A 36 7.50 2.97 1.59
CA ALA A 36 7.80 1.62 1.13
C ALA A 36 8.94 1.63 0.12
N HIS A 37 10.00 0.86 0.39
CA HIS A 37 11.03 0.58 -0.60
C HIS A 37 10.53 -0.43 -1.65
N CYS A 38 10.64 -0.08 -2.93
CA CYS A 38 10.32 -0.97 -4.04
C CYS A 38 11.60 -1.65 -4.56
N SER A 39 11.61 -2.98 -4.58
CA SER A 39 12.73 -3.76 -5.11
C SER A 39 12.87 -3.70 -6.64
N GLY A 40 11.84 -3.25 -7.36
CA GLY A 40 11.86 -3.15 -8.82
C GLY A 40 12.56 -1.89 -9.33
N CYS A 41 12.13 -0.72 -8.87
CA CYS A 41 12.74 0.57 -9.27
C CYS A 41 13.77 1.11 -8.27
N ASN A 42 14.00 0.39 -7.16
CA ASN A 42 14.90 0.78 -6.07
C ASN A 42 14.60 2.16 -5.43
N ASN A 43 13.39 2.68 -5.62
CA ASN A 43 12.95 3.94 -5.06
C ASN A 43 12.10 3.75 -3.80
N LEU A 44 11.94 4.85 -3.08
CA LEU A 44 11.05 4.98 -1.94
C LEU A 44 9.68 5.52 -2.40
N HIS A 45 8.61 4.82 -2.06
CA HIS A 45 7.24 5.21 -2.37
C HIS A 45 6.53 5.67 -1.10
N LEU A 46 5.98 6.89 -1.12
CA LEU A 46 5.18 7.41 -0.02
C LEU A 46 3.81 6.70 -0.01
N ILE A 47 3.47 6.11 1.13
CA ILE A 47 2.24 5.34 1.31
C ILE A 47 1.24 6.13 2.17
N ALA A 48 1.72 6.73 3.26
CA ALA A 48 0.95 7.61 4.11
C ALA A 48 1.85 8.71 4.66
N ASP A 49 1.35 9.94 4.69
CA ASP A 49 1.95 11.09 5.35
C ASP A 49 0.86 11.86 6.11
N ARG A 50 0.66 11.51 7.38
CA ARG A 50 -0.32 12.17 8.24
C ARG A 50 0.24 13.43 8.91
N LEU A 51 1.52 13.74 8.69
CA LEU A 51 2.23 14.85 9.31
C LEU A 51 2.51 16.00 8.33
N GLY A 52 2.34 15.78 7.03
CA GLY A 52 2.59 16.77 5.99
C GLY A 52 4.08 17.06 5.79
N LEU A 53 4.94 16.06 5.98
CA LEU A 53 6.39 16.22 5.80
C LEU A 53 6.78 16.37 4.32
N PHE A 54 5.97 15.83 3.41
CA PHE A 54 6.23 15.83 1.97
C PHE A 54 5.19 16.63 1.17
N GLY A 55 4.35 17.43 1.85
CA GLY A 55 3.29 18.23 1.25
C GLY A 55 2.03 18.24 2.11
N GLU A 56 0.87 18.30 1.47
CA GLU A 56 -0.41 18.20 2.19
C GLU A 56 -0.59 16.81 2.80
N PRO A 57 -1.07 16.70 4.07
CA PRO A 57 -1.33 15.42 4.70
C PRO A 57 -2.26 14.55 3.87
N GLY A 58 -1.92 13.26 3.75
CA GLY A 58 -2.71 12.32 2.99
C GLY A 58 -2.16 10.90 3.00
N SER A 59 -2.85 10.02 2.29
CA SER A 59 -2.51 8.60 2.15
C SER A 59 -2.80 8.13 0.74
N VAL A 60 -2.21 6.98 0.38
CA VAL A 60 -2.45 6.35 -0.92
C VAL A 60 -3.93 6.06 -1.16
N GLU A 61 -4.70 5.77 -0.09
CA GLU A 61 -6.15 5.55 -0.17
C GLU A 61 -6.89 6.81 -0.58
N GLU A 62 -6.59 7.95 0.06
CA GLU A 62 -7.22 9.24 -0.27
C GLU A 62 -6.82 9.70 -1.68
N PHE A 63 -5.55 9.50 -2.05
CA PHE A 63 -5.05 9.78 -3.40
C PHE A 63 -5.78 8.95 -4.47
N LEU A 64 -6.00 7.65 -4.22
CA LEU A 64 -6.72 6.76 -5.13
C LEU A 64 -8.22 7.07 -5.15
N ALA A 65 -8.82 7.38 -4.01
CA ALA A 65 -10.22 7.80 -3.92
C ALA A 65 -10.49 9.06 -4.74
N GLY A 66 -9.57 10.05 -4.73
CA GLY A 66 -9.64 11.23 -5.59
C GLY A 66 -9.64 10.94 -7.09
N ARG A 67 -9.24 9.72 -7.49
CA ARG A 67 -9.27 9.22 -8.88
C ARG A 67 -10.43 8.24 -9.14
N GLY A 68 -11.31 8.02 -8.17
CA GLY A 68 -12.38 7.02 -8.25
C GLY A 68 -11.89 5.57 -8.15
N GLU A 69 -10.67 5.34 -7.64
CA GLU A 69 -10.13 4.00 -7.39
C GLU A 69 -10.36 3.60 -5.93
N GLU A 70 -10.81 2.36 -5.69
CA GLU A 70 -11.03 1.83 -4.34
C GLU A 70 -9.88 0.96 -3.85
N VAL A 71 -9.56 1.09 -2.56
CA VAL A 71 -8.60 0.23 -1.86
C VAL A 71 -9.36 -0.80 -1.03
N LYS A 72 -9.05 -2.09 -1.22
CA LYS A 72 -9.62 -3.17 -0.40
C LYS A 72 -8.92 -3.24 0.96
N LYS A 73 -9.73 -3.28 2.01
CA LYS A 73 -9.30 -3.48 3.40
C LYS A 73 -9.93 -4.76 3.94
N GLY A 74 -9.23 -5.44 4.84
CA GLY A 74 -9.70 -6.68 5.45
C GLY A 74 -9.08 -6.89 6.84
N SER A 75 -9.63 -7.85 7.57
CA SER A 75 -9.06 -8.34 8.83
C SER A 75 -8.10 -9.48 8.55
N ILE A 76 -7.08 -9.65 9.40
CA ILE A 76 -6.25 -10.86 9.40
C ILE A 76 -7.09 -12.12 9.59
N GLU A 77 -8.19 -12.05 10.34
CA GLU A 77 -9.05 -13.20 10.60
C GLU A 77 -9.90 -13.61 9.39
N THR A 78 -10.25 -12.64 8.53
CA THR A 78 -11.09 -12.87 7.34
C THR A 78 -10.57 -12.05 6.17
N LEU A 79 -9.79 -12.68 5.30
CA LEU A 79 -9.23 -12.09 4.09
C LEU A 79 -10.04 -12.51 2.86
N ASN A 80 -10.86 -11.60 2.34
CA ASN A 80 -11.58 -11.80 1.07
C ASN A 80 -10.76 -11.21 -0.09
N LEU A 81 -9.70 -11.93 -0.50
CA LEU A 81 -8.81 -11.52 -1.61
C LEU A 81 -9.04 -12.43 -2.82
N THR A 82 -9.18 -11.84 -4.01
CA THR A 82 -9.18 -12.58 -5.27
C THR A 82 -7.77 -12.79 -5.80
N LEU A 83 -7.63 -13.64 -6.83
CA LEU A 83 -6.36 -13.78 -7.57
C LEU A 83 -5.86 -12.43 -8.12
N ASP A 84 -6.76 -11.57 -8.62
CA ASP A 84 -6.40 -10.22 -9.06
C ASP A 84 -5.88 -9.34 -7.91
N ASP A 85 -6.40 -9.51 -6.70
CA ASP A 85 -5.95 -8.78 -5.52
C ASP A 85 -4.57 -9.25 -5.03
N LEU A 86 -4.09 -10.41 -5.46
CA LEU A 86 -2.77 -10.95 -5.11
C LEU A 86 -1.76 -10.84 -6.24
N ALA A 87 -2.16 -11.12 -7.48
CA ALA A 87 -1.32 -11.14 -8.67
C ALA A 87 -1.35 -9.80 -9.44
N GLY A 88 -2.41 -9.02 -9.29
CA GLY A 88 -2.65 -7.79 -10.04
C GLY A 88 -3.44 -8.01 -11.32
N LYS A 89 -4.28 -7.03 -11.68
CA LYS A 89 -5.24 -7.05 -12.80
C LYS A 89 -4.67 -7.31 -14.20
N LYS A 90 -3.34 -7.37 -14.35
CA LYS A 90 -2.65 -7.64 -15.63
C LYS A 90 -2.40 -9.13 -15.86
N VAL A 91 -2.41 -9.96 -14.81
CA VAL A 91 -2.04 -11.39 -14.88
C VAL A 91 -3.17 -12.27 -15.43
N LEU A 92 -4.43 -11.82 -15.33
CA LEU A 92 -5.62 -12.57 -15.77
C LEU A 92 -6.21 -12.06 -17.10
N LYS A 93 -5.45 -11.27 -17.86
CA LYS A 93 -5.87 -10.74 -19.17
C LYS A 93 -5.37 -11.57 -20.36
N ASP A 94 -5.03 -12.83 -20.13
CA ASP A 94 -4.69 -13.81 -21.17
C ASP A 94 -5.84 -14.82 -21.34
#